data_AF-A0A8T5UHP9-F1
#
_entry.id   AF-A0A8T5UHP9-F1
#
_cell.length_a   1.000
_cell.length_b   1.000
_cell.length_c   1.000
_cell.angle_alpha   90.00
_cell.angle_beta   90.00
_cell.angle_gamma   90.00
#
_symmetry.space_group_name_H-M   'P 1'
#
loop_
_entity.id
_entity.type
_entity.pdbx_description
1 polymer ?
#
loop_
_entity_poly.entity_id
_entity_poly.type
_entity_poly.pdbx_seq_one_letter_code
_entity_poly.pdbx_strand_id
1 'polypeptide(L)'
;MSDLWSLIEIVLAFIILTPFIIFNIAIAFGSFFQKKVSLFLVKKLKLEEEYKNSYLKLFNIINFIVWITVGLINILNLDNPISISSVVIFLAFRSGTTLSKRVTLGIHDLKVMKSRFSEKKYIKNVSRMVKISIIIELTFLLVWALLNRTLNVAVKSNFGIDVNILAIILWIAGIIYGFVFSLIISIPSKQFLLKNEIGIAFLLSGEIFEDKIKNKVPIPKFFKKWADSKREIR
;
A
#
# COMPACT_ATOMS: atom_id res chain seq x y z
N MET A 1 -17.10 13.20 32.46
CA MET A 1 -16.16 12.07 32.28
C MET A 1 -16.22 11.47 30.86
N SER A 2 -17.39 11.44 30.20
CA SER A 2 -17.56 11.02 28.80
C SER A 2 -16.73 11.81 27.78
N ASP A 3 -16.59 13.12 28.00
CA ASP A 3 -16.04 14.03 26.98
C ASP A 3 -14.51 14.02 26.91
N LEU A 4 -13.85 13.65 28.02
CA LEU A 4 -12.40 13.46 28.06
C LEU A 4 -12.00 12.19 27.29
N TRP A 5 -12.79 11.12 27.43
CA TRP A 5 -12.56 9.86 26.72
C TRP A 5 -12.75 10.01 25.21
N SER A 6 -13.80 10.72 24.77
CA SER A 6 -14.02 10.99 23.35
C SER A 6 -12.91 11.84 22.72
N LEU A 7 -12.40 12.85 23.45
CA LEU A 7 -11.25 13.65 23.03
C LEU A 7 -9.99 12.78 22.85
N ILE A 8 -9.70 11.89 23.80
CA ILE A 8 -8.54 10.99 23.73
C ILE A 8 -8.68 10.03 22.54
N GLU A 9 -9.86 9.44 22.33
CA GLU A 9 -10.15 8.56 21.19
C GLU A 9 -9.90 9.27 19.84
N ILE A 10 -10.38 10.52 19.70
CA ILE A 10 -10.17 11.34 18.49
C ILE A 10 -8.68 11.62 18.27
N VAL A 11 -7.97 12.05 19.32
CA VAL A 11 -6.53 12.33 19.23
C VAL A 11 -5.75 11.08 18.82
N LEU A 12 -6.05 9.92 19.41
CA LEU A 12 -5.45 8.64 19.04
C LEU A 12 -5.77 8.25 17.60
N ALA A 13 -7.02 8.41 17.17
CA ALA A 13 -7.43 8.15 15.80
C ALA A 13 -6.62 9.01 14.81
N PHE A 14 -6.43 10.31 15.10
CA PHE A 14 -5.58 11.19 14.28
C PHE A 14 -4.11 10.77 14.28
N ILE A 15 -3.55 10.39 15.43
CA ILE A 15 -2.15 9.93 15.55
C ILE A 15 -1.93 8.66 14.72
N ILE A 16 -2.91 7.77 14.60
CA ILE A 16 -2.82 6.53 13.81
C ILE A 16 -3.14 6.78 12.33
N LEU A 17 -4.14 7.62 12.04
CA LEU A 17 -4.55 7.95 10.68
C LEU A 17 -3.45 8.71 9.93
N THR A 18 -2.71 9.58 10.62
CA THR A 18 -1.63 10.38 10.03
C THR A 18 -0.54 9.50 9.36
N PRO A 19 0.12 8.55 10.05
CA PRO A 19 1.10 7.66 9.43
C PRO A 19 0.47 6.74 8.38
N PHE A 20 -0.79 6.31 8.56
CA PHE A 20 -1.51 5.56 7.53
C PHE A 20 -1.63 6.34 6.22
N ILE A 21 -2.05 7.60 6.29
CA ILE A 21 -2.17 8.50 5.14
C ILE A 21 -0.79 8.79 4.55
N ILE A 22 0.17 9.23 5.37
CA ILE A 22 1.53 9.58 4.91
C ILE A 22 2.18 8.41 4.19
N PHE A 23 2.04 7.20 4.72
CA PHE A 23 2.66 6.03 4.10
C PHE A 23 1.95 5.60 2.82
N ASN A 24 0.62 5.68 2.76
CA ASN A 24 -0.10 5.46 1.52
C ASN A 24 0.29 6.49 0.44
N ILE A 25 0.49 7.75 0.82
CA ILE A 25 1.04 8.79 -0.06
C ILE A 25 2.47 8.42 -0.48
N ALA A 26 3.32 7.96 0.44
CA ALA A 26 4.69 7.55 0.12
C ALA A 26 4.72 6.37 -0.87
N ILE A 27 3.84 5.38 -0.71
CA ILE A 27 3.67 4.28 -1.68
C ILE A 27 3.20 4.81 -3.04
N ALA A 28 2.23 5.71 -3.06
CA ALA A 28 1.81 6.37 -4.28
C ALA A 28 2.97 7.13 -4.92
N PHE A 29 3.83 7.78 -4.12
CA PHE A 29 5.03 8.46 -4.60
C PHE A 29 6.07 7.49 -5.18
N GLY A 30 6.11 6.24 -4.69
CA GLY A 30 6.90 5.15 -5.27
C GLY A 30 6.63 4.93 -6.76
N SER A 31 5.41 5.25 -7.25
CA SER A 31 5.07 5.16 -8.67
C SER A 31 5.90 6.12 -9.55
N PHE A 32 6.32 7.28 -9.04
CA PHE A 32 7.21 8.19 -9.78
C PHE A 32 8.59 7.58 -10.04
N PHE A 33 9.05 6.72 -9.13
CA PHE A 33 10.33 6.03 -9.28
C PHE A 33 10.21 4.70 -10.03
N GLN A 34 9.01 4.26 -10.38
CA GLN A 34 8.77 2.96 -10.99
C GLN A 34 9.63 2.72 -12.24
N LYS A 35 9.79 3.74 -13.11
CA LYS A 35 10.67 3.64 -14.30
C LYS A 35 12.14 3.40 -13.94
N LYS A 36 12.66 4.13 -12.93
CA LYS A 36 14.06 3.98 -12.47
C LYS A 36 14.29 2.63 -11.80
N VAL A 37 13.34 2.19 -10.99
CA VAL A 37 13.38 0.90 -10.30
C VAL A 37 13.34 -0.25 -11.29
N SER A 38 12.53 -0.12 -12.33
CA SER A 38 12.45 -1.11 -13.41
C SER A 38 13.77 -1.23 -14.16
N LEU A 39 14.40 -0.11 -14.51
CA LEU A 39 15.71 -0.10 -15.16
C LEU A 39 16.80 -0.69 -14.25
N PHE A 40 16.76 -0.37 -12.95
CA PHE A 40 17.68 -0.95 -11.96
C PHE A 40 17.52 -2.47 -11.87
N LEU A 41 16.28 -2.94 -11.76
CA LEU A 41 15.96 -4.37 -11.72
C LEU A 41 16.40 -5.07 -13.01
N VAL A 42 16.11 -4.52 -14.20
CA VAL A 42 16.54 -5.09 -15.49
C VAL A 42 18.07 -5.17 -15.56
N LYS A 43 18.77 -4.09 -15.22
CA LYS A 43 20.24 -4.03 -15.26
C LYS A 43 20.89 -5.04 -14.31
N LYS A 44 20.36 -5.20 -13.10
CA LYS A 44 20.90 -6.13 -12.10
C LYS A 44 20.48 -7.59 -12.32
N LEU A 45 19.34 -7.83 -12.94
CA LEU A 45 18.75 -9.17 -13.06
C LEU A 45 18.84 -9.76 -14.46
N LYS A 46 19.42 -9.03 -15.44
CA LYS A 46 19.46 -9.43 -16.85
C LYS A 46 18.09 -9.95 -17.31
N LEU A 47 17.02 -9.28 -16.88
CA LEU A 47 15.66 -9.66 -17.27
C LEU A 47 15.55 -9.40 -18.77
N GLU A 48 15.48 -10.47 -19.56
CA GLU A 48 15.16 -10.38 -20.98
C GLU A 48 13.87 -9.59 -21.16
N GLU A 49 13.92 -8.71 -22.15
CA GLU A 49 12.89 -7.76 -22.52
C GLU A 49 11.59 -8.46 -22.90
N GLU A 50 10.73 -8.73 -21.93
CA GLU A 50 9.29 -8.77 -22.19
C GLU A 50 8.54 -8.08 -21.07
N TYR A 51 8.92 -6.83 -20.84
CA TYR A 51 8.21 -5.91 -19.95
C TYR A 51 6.87 -5.48 -20.60
N LYS A 52 6.00 -6.43 -20.93
CA LYS A 52 4.65 -6.18 -21.46
C LYS A 52 3.76 -5.64 -20.34
N ASN A 53 3.95 -4.35 -20.06
CA ASN A 53 3.31 -3.61 -18.97
C ASN A 53 1.79 -3.40 -19.16
N SER A 54 1.22 -3.86 -20.28
CA SER A 54 -0.18 -3.63 -20.66
C SER A 54 -1.15 -4.29 -19.69
N TYR A 55 -0.90 -5.55 -19.31
CA TYR A 55 -1.82 -6.33 -18.48
C TYR A 55 -1.88 -5.79 -17.04
N LEU A 56 -0.74 -5.43 -16.45
CA LEU A 56 -0.66 -4.77 -15.14
C LEU A 56 -1.38 -3.42 -15.11
N LYS A 57 -1.29 -2.62 -16.18
CA LYS A 57 -1.98 -1.33 -16.27
C LYS A 57 -3.49 -1.54 -16.33
N LEU A 58 -3.96 -2.48 -17.14
CA LEU A 58 -5.37 -2.84 -17.24
C LEU A 58 -5.92 -3.31 -15.90
N PHE A 59 -5.16 -4.14 -15.16
CA PHE A 59 -5.56 -4.57 -13.82
C PHE A 59 -5.66 -3.44 -12.80
N ASN A 60 -4.72 -2.49 -12.82
CA ASN A 60 -4.79 -1.33 -11.94
C ASN A 60 -6.04 -0.50 -12.22
N ILE A 61 -6.42 -0.36 -13.50
CA ILE A 61 -7.65 0.33 -13.92
C ILE A 61 -8.89 -0.44 -13.44
N ILE A 62 -8.97 -1.75 -13.68
CA ILE A 62 -10.09 -2.58 -13.22
C ILE A 62 -10.25 -2.47 -11.70
N ASN A 63 -9.16 -2.60 -10.95
CA ASN A 63 -9.21 -2.49 -9.50
C ASN A 63 -9.67 -1.10 -9.03
N PHE A 64 -9.22 -0.04 -9.72
CA PHE A 64 -9.66 1.32 -9.43
C PHE A 64 -11.16 1.47 -9.69
N ILE A 65 -11.66 1.01 -10.84
CA ILE A 65 -13.10 1.05 -11.18
C ILE A 65 -13.92 0.28 -10.14
N VAL A 66 -13.53 -0.97 -9.83
CA VAL A 66 -14.24 -1.79 -8.83
C VAL A 66 -14.28 -1.08 -7.48
N TRP A 67 -13.17 -0.51 -7.02
CA TRP A 67 -13.14 0.22 -5.76
C TRP A 67 -14.08 1.44 -5.78
N ILE A 68 -14.02 2.28 -6.82
CA ILE A 68 -14.87 3.46 -6.93
C ILE A 68 -16.34 3.05 -6.96
N THR A 69 -16.71 2.03 -7.74
CA THR A 69 -18.09 1.55 -7.84
C THR A 69 -18.59 1.01 -6.51
N VAL A 70 -17.83 0.10 -5.86
CA VAL A 70 -18.22 -0.47 -4.56
C VAL A 70 -18.32 0.64 -3.50
N GLY A 71 -17.36 1.55 -3.47
CA GLY A 71 -17.34 2.65 -2.52
C GLY A 71 -18.53 3.60 -2.69
N LEU A 72 -18.78 4.08 -3.91
CA LEU A 72 -19.86 5.02 -4.19
C LEU A 72 -21.24 4.40 -3.95
N ILE A 73 -21.48 3.17 -4.40
CA ILE A 73 -22.76 2.48 -4.16
C ILE A 73 -23.04 2.42 -2.66
N ASN A 74 -22.06 2.05 -1.83
CA ASN A 74 -22.28 1.92 -0.40
C ASN A 74 -22.41 3.28 0.31
N ILE A 75 -21.73 4.33 -0.14
CA ILE A 75 -21.91 5.70 0.39
C ILE A 75 -23.32 6.22 0.09
N LEU A 76 -23.82 6.01 -1.13
CA LEU A 76 -25.17 6.46 -1.52
C LEU A 76 -26.28 5.74 -0.76
N ASN A 77 -25.96 4.58 -0.18
CA ASN A 77 -26.88 3.81 0.66
C ASN A 77 -26.81 4.19 2.15
N LEU A 78 -26.03 5.20 2.54
CA LEU A 78 -26.00 5.71 3.91
C LEU A 78 -27.10 6.75 4.12
N ASP A 79 -27.67 6.80 5.32
CA ASP A 79 -28.65 7.83 5.70
C ASP A 79 -28.04 9.25 5.59
N ASN A 80 -26.74 9.37 5.87
CA ASN A 80 -25.97 10.60 5.68
C ASN A 80 -24.70 10.35 4.86
N PRO A 81 -24.73 10.59 3.54
CA PRO A 81 -23.60 10.41 2.63
C PRO A 81 -22.44 11.40 2.84
N ILE A 82 -22.64 12.48 3.60
CA ILE A 82 -21.63 13.50 3.87
C ILE A 82 -21.21 13.37 5.34
N SER A 83 -20.56 12.25 5.65
CA SER A 83 -20.18 11.88 7.02
C SER A 83 -18.81 11.20 7.08
N ILE A 84 -18.21 11.17 8.27
CA ILE A 84 -16.98 10.39 8.54
C ILE A 84 -17.21 8.90 8.23
N SER A 85 -18.41 8.40 8.48
CA SER A 85 -18.87 7.06 8.07
C SER A 85 -18.66 6.81 6.59
N SER A 86 -18.94 7.80 5.75
CA SER A 86 -18.80 7.69 4.29
C SER A 86 -17.34 7.50 3.88
N VAL A 87 -16.41 8.19 4.54
CA VAL A 87 -14.97 8.02 4.31
C VAL A 87 -14.51 6.61 4.72
N VAL A 88 -14.97 6.14 5.88
CA VAL A 88 -14.66 4.79 6.38
C VAL A 88 -15.18 3.72 5.43
N ILE A 89 -16.44 3.81 5.01
CA ILE A 89 -17.08 2.88 4.06
C ILE A 89 -16.36 2.89 2.71
N PHE A 90 -16.02 4.08 2.20
CA PHE A 90 -15.28 4.21 0.95
C PHE A 90 -13.90 3.57 0.99
N LEU A 91 -13.21 3.67 2.14
CA LEU A 91 -11.87 3.14 2.31
C LEU A 91 -11.84 1.66 2.74
N ALA A 92 -12.90 1.13 3.33
CA ALA A 92 -12.94 -0.23 3.86
C ALA A 92 -12.58 -1.28 2.81
N PHE A 93 -13.28 -1.28 1.67
CA PHE A 93 -13.00 -2.22 0.57
C PHE A 93 -11.57 -2.04 0.02
N ARG A 94 -11.13 -0.78 -0.15
CA ARG A 94 -9.77 -0.47 -0.64
C ARG A 94 -8.68 -0.97 0.32
N SER A 95 -8.85 -0.80 1.62
CA SER A 95 -7.86 -1.25 2.59
C SER A 95 -7.76 -2.77 2.60
N GLY A 96 -8.90 -3.48 2.61
CA GLY A 96 -8.92 -4.95 2.55
C GLY A 96 -8.30 -5.51 1.26
N THR A 97 -8.62 -4.91 0.11
CA THR A 97 -7.99 -5.27 -1.19
C THR A 97 -6.50 -4.98 -1.20
N THR A 98 -6.06 -3.86 -0.63
CA THR A 98 -4.65 -3.47 -0.60
C THR A 98 -3.83 -4.38 0.33
N LEU A 99 -4.39 -4.74 1.49
CA LEU A 99 -3.76 -5.65 2.45
C LEU A 99 -3.47 -7.01 1.81
N SER A 100 -4.51 -7.66 1.29
CA SER A 100 -4.41 -8.97 0.63
C SER A 100 -3.47 -8.94 -0.58
N LYS A 101 -3.51 -7.88 -1.40
CA LYS A 101 -2.56 -7.65 -2.49
C LYS A 101 -1.12 -7.60 -2.02
N ARG A 102 -0.80 -6.78 -1.02
CA ARG A 102 0.56 -6.65 -0.49
C ARG A 102 1.08 -7.97 0.08
N VAL A 103 0.20 -8.76 0.73
CA VAL A 103 0.56 -10.10 1.23
C VAL A 103 0.87 -11.04 0.07
N THR A 104 -0.08 -11.28 -0.83
CA THR A 104 0.05 -12.29 -1.89
C THR A 104 1.16 -11.93 -2.88
N LEU A 105 1.17 -10.68 -3.37
CA LEU A 105 2.19 -10.22 -4.31
C LEU A 105 3.56 -10.08 -3.64
N GLY A 106 3.60 -9.75 -2.35
CA GLY A 106 4.85 -9.68 -1.58
C GLY A 106 5.49 -11.05 -1.40
N ILE A 107 4.71 -12.09 -1.12
CA ILE A 107 5.20 -13.47 -1.07
C ILE A 107 5.73 -13.90 -2.45
N HIS A 108 4.97 -13.62 -3.51
CA HIS A 108 5.37 -13.89 -4.88
C HIS A 108 6.71 -13.21 -5.21
N ASP A 109 6.82 -11.90 -5.01
CA ASP A 109 8.01 -11.13 -5.37
C ASP A 109 9.23 -11.54 -4.55
N LEU A 110 9.05 -11.88 -3.26
CA LEU A 110 10.14 -12.42 -2.45
C LEU A 110 10.61 -13.80 -2.94
N LYS A 111 9.70 -14.65 -3.44
CA LYS A 111 10.05 -15.93 -4.08
C LYS A 111 10.85 -15.69 -5.36
N VAL A 112 10.40 -14.76 -6.21
CA VAL A 112 11.11 -14.37 -7.45
C VAL A 112 12.47 -13.73 -7.13
N MET A 113 12.58 -12.92 -6.07
CA MET A 113 13.86 -12.36 -5.65
C MET A 113 14.81 -13.46 -5.16
N LYS A 114 14.35 -14.39 -4.33
CA LYS A 114 15.20 -15.48 -3.83
C LYS A 114 15.75 -16.38 -4.94
N SER A 115 14.99 -16.57 -6.02
CA SER A 115 15.46 -17.38 -7.16
C SER A 115 16.41 -16.64 -8.09
N ARG A 116 16.46 -15.29 -8.05
CA ARG A 116 17.24 -14.46 -8.99
C ARG A 116 18.32 -13.59 -8.37
N PHE A 117 18.23 -13.24 -7.08
CA PHE A 117 19.22 -12.48 -6.33
C PHE A 117 20.02 -13.39 -5.40
N SER A 118 21.34 -13.42 -5.59
CA SER A 118 22.27 -14.07 -4.65
C SER A 118 22.49 -13.23 -3.37
N GLU A 119 22.32 -11.91 -3.47
CA GLU A 119 22.55 -10.98 -2.37
C GLU A 119 21.40 -10.97 -1.35
N LYS A 120 21.62 -11.61 -0.18
CA LYS A 120 20.65 -11.68 0.93
C LYS A 120 20.16 -10.31 1.42
N LYS A 121 20.97 -9.26 1.25
CA LYS A 121 20.68 -7.88 1.68
C LYS A 121 19.46 -7.30 0.96
N TYR A 122 19.32 -7.46 -0.36
CA TYR A 122 18.18 -6.92 -1.10
C TYR A 122 16.88 -7.61 -0.71
N ILE A 123 16.91 -8.93 -0.57
CA ILE A 123 15.77 -9.74 -0.15
C ILE A 123 15.30 -9.28 1.25
N LYS A 124 16.24 -9.01 2.17
CA LYS A 124 15.92 -8.50 3.51
C LYS A 124 15.26 -7.12 3.46
N ASN A 125 15.77 -6.19 2.65
CA ASN A 125 15.22 -4.84 2.53
C ASN A 125 13.80 -4.84 1.95
N VAL A 126 13.59 -5.57 0.85
CA VAL A 126 12.26 -5.71 0.25
C VAL A 126 11.29 -6.41 1.19
N SER A 127 11.71 -7.49 1.87
CA SER A 127 10.88 -8.19 2.85
C SER A 127 10.46 -7.27 3.99
N ARG A 128 11.38 -6.43 4.49
CA ARG A 128 11.08 -5.45 5.54
C ARG A 128 10.05 -4.42 5.05
N MET A 129 10.20 -3.92 3.83
CA MET A 129 9.27 -2.93 3.27
C MET A 129 7.87 -3.53 3.05
N VAL A 130 7.79 -4.76 2.53
CA VAL A 130 6.51 -5.49 2.40
C VAL A 130 5.86 -5.66 3.78
N LYS A 131 6.59 -6.09 4.80
CA LYS A 131 6.06 -6.22 6.18
C LYS A 131 5.54 -4.89 6.74
N ILE A 132 6.31 -3.81 6.59
CA ILE A 132 5.89 -2.47 7.01
C ILE A 132 4.60 -2.08 6.29
N SER A 133 4.51 -2.34 4.99
CA SER A 133 3.32 -2.00 4.20
C SER A 133 2.08 -2.78 4.61
N ILE A 134 2.23 -4.02 5.06
CA ILE A 134 1.14 -4.85 5.60
C ILE A 134 0.71 -4.32 6.96
N ILE A 135 1.66 -4.05 7.86
CA ILE A 135 1.38 -3.50 9.20
C ILE A 135 0.60 -2.19 9.07
N ILE A 136 0.97 -1.35 8.12
CA ILE A 136 0.31 -0.07 7.93
C ILE A 136 -1.12 -0.27 7.41
N GLU A 137 -1.40 -1.21 6.52
CA GLU A 137 -2.80 -1.51 6.18
C GLU A 137 -3.60 -2.02 7.39
N LEU A 138 -2.99 -2.79 8.29
CA LEU A 138 -3.67 -3.24 9.51
C LEU A 138 -4.02 -2.09 10.46
N THR A 139 -3.28 -0.96 10.40
CA THR A 139 -3.67 0.24 11.19
C THR A 139 -5.01 0.82 10.77
N PHE A 140 -5.51 0.54 9.56
CA PHE A 140 -6.87 0.91 9.16
C PHE A 140 -7.93 0.30 10.10
N LEU A 141 -7.76 -0.97 10.50
CA LEU A 141 -8.67 -1.61 11.44
C LEU A 141 -8.63 -0.96 12.82
N LEU A 142 -7.46 -0.47 13.25
CA LEU A 142 -7.31 0.25 14.52
C LEU A 142 -8.02 1.61 14.45
N VAL A 143 -7.83 2.36 13.35
CA VAL A 143 -8.55 3.61 13.10
C VAL A 143 -10.05 3.37 13.11
N TRP A 144 -10.50 2.34 12.38
CA TRP A 144 -11.91 1.96 12.33
C TRP A 144 -12.45 1.60 13.72
N ALA A 145 -11.75 0.75 14.47
CA ALA A 145 -12.16 0.31 15.81
C ALA A 145 -12.28 1.49 16.79
N LEU A 146 -11.36 2.47 16.71
CA LEU A 146 -11.43 3.69 17.50
C LEU A 146 -12.61 4.59 17.08
N LEU A 147 -12.91 4.64 15.79
CA LEU A 147 -14.02 5.44 15.27
C LEU A 147 -15.40 4.79 15.46
N ASN A 148 -15.49 3.48 15.68
CA ASN A 148 -16.78 2.76 15.82
C ASN A 148 -17.73 3.37 16.83
N ARG A 149 -17.22 3.88 17.96
CA ARG A 149 -18.05 4.52 18.99
C ARG A 149 -18.66 5.84 18.50
N THR A 150 -17.89 6.62 17.74
CA THR A 150 -18.36 7.85 17.11
C THR A 150 -19.31 7.58 15.93
N LEU A 151 -19.15 6.44 15.26
CA LEU A 151 -19.97 6.02 14.11
C LEU A 151 -21.33 5.45 14.54
N ASN A 152 -21.39 4.76 15.68
CA ASN A 152 -22.61 4.10 16.22
C ASN A 152 -23.77 5.07 16.53
N VAL A 153 -23.49 6.36 16.68
CA VAL A 153 -24.48 7.35 17.13
C VAL A 153 -25.25 8.01 15.98
N ALA A 154 -24.79 7.90 14.72
CA ALA A 154 -25.20 8.87 13.71
C ALA A 154 -25.70 8.36 12.36
N VAL A 155 -25.45 7.11 11.94
CA VAL A 155 -25.75 6.71 10.56
C VAL A 155 -26.13 5.23 10.49
N LYS A 156 -27.35 4.89 10.05
CA LYS A 156 -27.66 3.55 9.55
C LYS A 156 -27.51 3.57 8.02
N SER A 157 -27.43 2.38 7.43
CA SER A 157 -27.66 2.27 5.99
C SER A 157 -29.15 2.15 5.70
N ASN A 158 -29.56 2.49 4.48
CA ASN A 158 -30.92 2.27 3.96
C ASN A 158 -31.38 0.80 4.05
N PHE A 159 -30.44 -0.15 4.24
CA PHE A 159 -30.71 -1.57 4.46
C PHE A 159 -30.94 -1.94 5.93
N GLY A 160 -30.92 -0.97 6.85
CA GLY A 160 -30.99 -1.19 8.29
C GLY A 160 -29.73 -1.82 8.89
N ILE A 161 -28.67 -2.00 8.08
CA ILE A 161 -27.38 -2.53 8.54
C ILE A 161 -26.61 -1.39 9.21
N ASP A 162 -26.03 -1.71 10.37
CA ASP A 162 -25.12 -0.84 11.10
C ASP A 162 -23.87 -0.53 10.25
N VAL A 163 -23.46 0.74 10.22
CA VAL A 163 -22.30 1.19 9.44
C VAL A 163 -21.02 0.44 9.81
N ASN A 164 -20.85 0.07 11.06
CA ASN A 164 -19.68 -0.68 11.51
C ASN A 164 -19.68 -2.10 10.93
N ILE A 165 -20.84 -2.75 10.93
CA ILE A 165 -21.01 -4.08 10.31
C ILE A 165 -20.76 -3.98 8.80
N LEU A 166 -21.33 -2.96 8.15
CA LEU A 166 -21.13 -2.74 6.71
C LEU A 166 -19.64 -2.53 6.37
N ALA A 167 -18.92 -1.73 7.17
CA ALA A 167 -17.49 -1.51 6.99
C ALA A 167 -16.68 -2.82 7.10
N ILE A 168 -16.98 -3.68 8.08
CA ILE A 168 -16.32 -4.99 8.21
C ILE A 168 -16.62 -5.87 7.01
N ILE A 169 -17.88 -5.97 6.60
CA ILE A 169 -18.29 -6.78 5.44
C ILE A 169 -17.53 -6.32 4.19
N LEU A 170 -17.48 -5.02 3.94
CA LEU A 170 -16.74 -4.45 2.80
C LEU A 170 -15.24 -4.69 2.90
N TRP A 171 -14.66 -4.61 4.10
CA TRP A 171 -13.25 -4.89 4.30
C TRP A 171 -12.90 -6.36 4.04
N ILE A 172 -13.71 -7.30 4.56
CA ILE A 172 -13.55 -8.75 4.30
C ILE A 172 -13.76 -9.06 2.82
N ALA A 173 -14.80 -8.50 2.19
CA ALA A 173 -15.05 -8.64 0.76
C ALA A 173 -13.85 -8.11 -0.06
N GLY A 174 -13.25 -7.00 0.39
CA GLY A 174 -12.01 -6.47 -0.16
C GLY A 174 -10.85 -7.45 -0.03
N ILE A 175 -10.67 -8.11 1.11
CA ILE A 175 -9.63 -9.14 1.28
C ILE A 175 -9.83 -10.28 0.30
N ILE A 176 -11.04 -10.83 0.22
CA ILE A 176 -11.36 -11.96 -0.65
C ILE A 176 -11.09 -11.58 -2.11
N TYR A 177 -11.63 -10.43 -2.55
CA TYR A 177 -11.40 -9.92 -3.89
C TYR A 177 -9.90 -9.74 -4.17
N GLY A 178 -9.18 -9.04 -3.29
CA GLY A 178 -7.78 -8.72 -3.51
C GLY A 178 -6.89 -9.96 -3.50
N PHE A 179 -7.22 -10.97 -2.69
CA PHE A 179 -6.53 -12.26 -2.68
C PHE A 179 -6.72 -13.01 -4.01
N VAL A 180 -7.96 -13.22 -4.44
CA VAL A 180 -8.28 -13.88 -5.72
C VAL A 180 -7.64 -13.14 -6.88
N PHE A 181 -7.79 -11.82 -6.91
CA PHE A 181 -7.23 -10.96 -7.95
C PHE A 181 -5.70 -11.05 -8.00
N SER A 182 -5.04 -11.08 -6.85
CA SER A 182 -3.57 -11.19 -6.78
C SER A 182 -3.07 -12.56 -7.20
N LEU A 183 -3.79 -13.62 -6.85
CA LEU A 183 -3.44 -14.98 -7.27
C LEU A 183 -3.46 -15.09 -8.80
N ILE A 184 -4.54 -14.65 -9.44
CA ILE A 184 -4.70 -14.67 -10.90
C ILE A 184 -3.54 -13.97 -11.59
N ILE A 185 -3.09 -12.83 -11.05
CA ILE A 185 -1.97 -12.07 -11.62
C ILE A 185 -0.63 -12.76 -11.35
N SER A 186 -0.44 -13.32 -10.16
CA SER A 186 0.83 -13.91 -9.74
C SER A 186 1.17 -15.21 -10.46
N ILE A 187 0.18 -16.03 -10.83
CA ILE A 187 0.39 -17.34 -11.46
C ILE A 187 1.19 -17.24 -12.78
N PRO A 188 0.79 -16.44 -13.77
CA PRO A 188 1.51 -16.34 -15.04
C PRO A 188 2.75 -15.42 -14.96
N SER A 189 2.92 -14.68 -13.86
CA SER A 189 3.90 -13.61 -13.79
C SER A 189 5.27 -14.12 -13.33
N LYS A 190 6.29 -13.89 -14.14
CA LYS A 190 7.71 -14.09 -13.75
C LYS A 190 8.41 -12.80 -13.30
N GLN A 191 7.67 -11.70 -13.27
CA GLN A 191 8.16 -10.33 -13.02
C GLN A 191 7.78 -9.88 -11.61
N PHE A 192 8.44 -8.82 -11.12
CA PHE A 192 8.04 -8.18 -9.88
C PHE A 192 6.73 -7.41 -10.06
N LEU A 193 5.80 -7.60 -9.13
CA LEU A 193 4.46 -7.03 -9.17
C LEU A 193 4.35 -5.81 -8.23
N LEU A 194 5.04 -5.81 -7.09
CA LEU A 194 5.14 -4.71 -6.12
C LEU A 194 6.33 -3.79 -6.40
N LYS A 195 6.37 -3.25 -7.62
CA LYS A 195 7.47 -2.38 -8.09
C LYS A 195 7.61 -1.11 -7.26
N ASN A 196 6.53 -0.59 -6.70
CA ASN A 196 6.54 0.64 -5.89
C ASN A 196 7.20 0.38 -4.54
N GLU A 197 6.83 -0.70 -3.87
CA GLU A 197 7.36 -1.11 -2.57
C GLU A 197 8.84 -1.51 -2.70
N ILE A 198 9.19 -2.28 -3.74
CA ILE A 198 10.59 -2.59 -4.07
C ILE A 198 11.37 -1.31 -4.35
N GLY A 199 10.74 -0.38 -5.06
CA GLY A 199 11.32 0.90 -5.40
C GLY A 199 11.64 1.75 -4.18
N ILE A 200 10.70 1.84 -3.24
CA ILE A 200 10.90 2.55 -1.97
C ILE A 200 11.94 1.83 -1.13
N ALA A 201 11.93 0.49 -1.08
CA ALA A 201 12.94 -0.28 -0.37
C ALA A 201 14.36 0.06 -0.86
N PHE A 202 14.57 0.08 -2.18
CA PHE A 202 15.87 0.42 -2.76
C PHE A 202 16.21 1.91 -2.68
N LEU A 203 15.19 2.78 -2.78
CA LEU A 203 15.36 4.21 -2.59
C LEU A 203 15.88 4.45 -1.18
N LEU A 204 15.20 3.95 -0.15
CA LEU A 204 15.53 4.14 1.26
C LEU A 204 16.85 3.49 1.68
N SER A 205 17.27 2.42 1.00
CA SER A 205 18.59 1.83 1.23
C SER A 205 19.72 2.50 0.42
N GLY A 206 19.40 3.45 -0.47
CA GLY A 206 20.37 4.20 -1.28
C GLY A 206 20.93 3.42 -2.48
N GLU A 207 20.42 2.22 -2.73
CA GLU A 207 20.98 1.28 -3.71
C GLU A 207 20.70 1.75 -5.15
N ILE A 208 19.60 2.50 -5.36
CA ILE A 208 19.27 3.10 -6.67
C ILE A 208 20.36 4.09 -7.15
N PHE A 209 21.08 4.72 -6.20
CA PHE A 209 22.05 5.76 -6.51
C PHE A 209 23.51 5.27 -6.43
N GLU A 210 23.74 4.05 -5.98
CA GLU A 210 25.09 3.54 -5.71
C GLU A 210 26.00 3.61 -6.96
N ASP A 211 25.48 3.22 -8.13
CA ASP A 211 26.19 3.28 -9.40
C ASP A 211 26.54 4.72 -9.82
N LYS A 212 25.65 5.70 -9.58
CA LYS A 212 25.90 7.11 -9.94
C LYS A 212 26.91 7.77 -9.01
N ILE A 213 26.91 7.39 -7.74
CA ILE A 213 27.87 7.93 -6.77
C ILE A 213 29.26 7.33 -7.02
N LYS A 214 29.36 6.03 -7.34
CA LYS A 214 30.63 5.40 -7.73
C LYS A 214 31.21 6.01 -9.00
N ASN A 215 30.36 6.36 -9.96
CA ASN A 215 30.78 6.94 -11.25
C ASN A 215 30.86 8.49 -11.24
N LYS A 216 30.80 9.15 -10.08
CA LYS A 216 30.86 10.62 -9.92
C LYS A 216 29.91 11.42 -10.85
N VAL A 217 28.80 10.82 -11.26
CA VAL A 217 27.80 11.49 -12.09
C VAL A 217 27.05 12.50 -11.21
N PRO A 218 26.79 13.75 -11.66
CA PRO A 218 26.12 14.75 -10.85
C PRO A 218 24.74 14.25 -10.41
N ILE A 219 24.56 14.17 -9.10
CA ILE A 219 23.28 13.89 -8.43
C ILE A 219 22.74 15.23 -7.93
N PRO A 220 21.43 15.49 -8.03
CA PRO A 220 20.84 16.71 -7.47
C PRO A 220 21.22 16.84 -5.98
N LYS A 221 21.65 18.03 -5.55
CA LYS A 221 22.24 18.28 -4.21
C LYS A 221 21.40 17.70 -3.05
N PHE A 222 20.07 17.72 -3.17
CA PHE A 222 19.14 17.15 -2.19
C PHE A 222 19.36 15.66 -1.93
N PHE A 223 19.57 14.86 -2.98
CA PHE A 223 19.77 13.41 -2.85
C PHE A 223 21.20 13.03 -2.45
N LYS A 224 22.18 13.90 -2.73
CA LYS A 224 23.59 13.67 -2.35
C LYS A 224 23.76 13.63 -0.83
N LYS A 225 23.22 14.65 -0.13
CA LYS A 225 23.30 14.75 1.34
C LYS A 225 22.64 13.57 2.05
N TRP A 226 21.53 13.06 1.49
CA TRP A 226 20.81 11.90 2.01
C TRP A 226 21.54 10.56 1.79
N ALA A 227 22.21 10.39 0.64
CA ALA A 227 22.98 9.18 0.35
C ALA A 227 24.28 9.10 1.17
N ASP A 228 24.93 10.24 1.41
CA ASP A 228 26.16 10.32 2.19
C ASP A 228 25.89 9.99 3.67
N SER A 229 24.78 10.44 4.25
CA SER A 229 24.41 10.16 5.66
C SER A 229 24.10 8.68 5.95
N LYS A 230 23.82 7.87 4.92
CA LYS A 230 23.57 6.42 5.08
C LYS A 230 24.86 5.59 5.05
N ARG A 231 26.00 6.16 4.63
CA ARG A 231 27.30 5.48 4.64
C ARG A 231 28.03 5.59 5.96
N GLU A 232 27.83 6.67 6.71
CA GLU A 232 28.44 6.86 8.03
C GLU A 232 27.90 5.89 9.10
N ILE A 233 26.83 5.13 8.78
CA ILE A 233 26.16 4.18 9.68
C ILE A 233 26.39 2.71 9.24
N ARG A 234 27.22 2.45 8.22
CA ARG A 234 27.65 1.09 7.81
C ARG A 234 29.09 0.86 8.19
#